data_AF-S4P254-F1
#
_entry.id   AF-S4P254-F1
#
_cell.length_a   1.000
_cell.length_b   1.000
_cell.length_c   1.000
_cell.angle_alpha   90.00
_cell.angle_beta   90.00
_cell.angle_gamma   90.00
#
_symmetry.space_group_name_H-M   'P 1'
#
loop_
_entity.id
_entity.type
_entity.pdbx_description
1 polymer ?
#
loop_
_entity_poly.entity_id
_entity_poly.type
_entity_poly.pdbx_seq_one_letter_code
_entity_poly.pdbx_strand_id
1 'polypeptide(L)'
;MLIVTTSSMRETWQSKIRELLPSIPSMNVVTLTTSKDSKLVADKQTQVVIVSYKITSMHTDLLKSKKFGVLIIDESHYLKSHKAQCTTALVSIARQCSRVVLLSGTPALSRPAELYT
;
A
#
# COMPACT_ATOMS: atom_id res chain seq x y z
N MET A 1 1.23 -3.66 -8.68
CA MET A 1 1.72 -2.60 -7.79
C MET A 1 0.77 -2.47 -6.61
N LEU A 2 1.30 -2.32 -5.40
CA LEU A 2 0.53 -2.05 -4.19
C LEU A 2 0.86 -0.64 -3.70
N ILE A 3 -0.17 0.17 -3.43
CA ILE A 3 -0.07 1.51 -2.88
C ILE A 3 -0.76 1.51 -1.51
N VAL A 4 -0.02 1.83 -0.47
CA VAL A 4 -0.49 1.94 0.90
C VAL A 4 -0.50 3.41 1.27
N THR A 5 -1.66 3.92 1.68
CA THR A 5 -1.85 5.36 1.90
C THR A 5 -2.77 5.62 3.09
N THR A 6 -2.90 6.88 3.52
CA THR A 6 -3.95 7.26 4.48
C THR A 6 -5.35 7.07 3.86
N SER A 7 -6.36 6.84 4.70
CA SER A 7 -7.73 6.56 4.22
C SER A 7 -8.31 7.69 3.36
N SER A 8 -7.93 8.94 3.63
CA SER A 8 -8.36 10.15 2.90
C SER A 8 -7.72 10.29 1.52
N MET A 9 -6.52 9.76 1.33
CA MET A 9 -5.75 9.93 0.08
C MET A 9 -6.02 8.84 -0.97
N ARG A 10 -6.84 7.82 -0.65
CA ARG A 10 -7.12 6.70 -1.57
C ARG A 10 -7.75 7.16 -2.89
N GLU A 11 -8.71 8.08 -2.83
CA GLU A 11 -9.39 8.61 -4.02
C GLU A 11 -8.45 9.45 -4.88
N THR A 12 -7.60 10.26 -4.24
CA THR A 12 -6.57 11.03 -4.94
C THR A 12 -5.59 10.12 -5.66
N TRP A 13 -5.09 9.08 -5.00
CA TRP A 13 -4.23 8.07 -5.63
C TRP A 13 -4.93 7.39 -6.81
N GLN A 14 -6.20 7.01 -6.65
CA GLN A 14 -6.95 6.38 -7.73
C GLN A 14 -7.12 7.31 -8.94
N SER A 15 -7.44 8.59 -8.70
CA SER A 15 -7.54 9.60 -9.75
C SER A 15 -6.20 9.81 -10.47
N LYS A 16 -5.12 9.97 -9.71
CA LYS A 16 -3.78 10.19 -10.27
C LYS A 16 -3.23 9.00 -11.02
N ILE A 17 -3.51 7.76 -10.60
CA ILE A 17 -3.13 6.58 -11.38
C ILE A 17 -3.87 6.56 -12.73
N ARG A 18 -5.15 6.91 -12.76
CA ARG A 18 -5.92 6.97 -14.02
C ARG A 18 -5.43 8.09 -14.95
N GLU A 19 -5.07 9.23 -14.38
CA GLU A 19 -4.53 10.39 -15.12
C GLU A 19 -3.13 10.12 -15.68
N LEU A 20 -2.23 9.61 -14.84
CA LEU A 20 -0.79 9.52 -15.15
C LEU A 20 -0.39 8.20 -15.80
N LEU A 21 -1.18 7.14 -15.66
CA LEU A 21 -0.91 5.81 -16.22
C LEU A 21 -2.07 5.35 -17.13
N PRO A 22 -2.33 6.04 -18.26
CA PRO A 22 -3.45 5.71 -19.15
C PRO A 22 -3.32 4.33 -19.82
N SER A 23 -2.12 3.71 -19.79
CA SER A 23 -1.89 2.35 -20.26
C SER A 23 -2.49 1.27 -19.35
N ILE A 24 -2.90 1.63 -18.13
CA ILE A 24 -3.56 0.73 -17.19
C ILE A 24 -5.09 0.96 -17.29
N PRO A 25 -5.87 -0.04 -17.73
CA PRO A 25 -7.33 0.08 -17.75
C PRO A 25 -7.89 0.40 -16.36
N SER A 26 -8.86 1.32 -16.28
CA SER A 26 -9.47 1.74 -15.01
C SER A 26 -10.05 0.57 -14.19
N MET A 27 -10.48 -0.52 -14.85
CA MET A 27 -10.98 -1.74 -14.21
C MET A 27 -9.87 -2.55 -13.49
N ASN A 28 -8.60 -2.35 -13.87
CA ASN A 28 -7.44 -3.03 -13.28
C ASN A 28 -6.88 -2.28 -12.06
N VAL A 29 -7.51 -1.17 -11.67
CA VAL A 29 -7.16 -0.35 -10.50
C VAL A 29 -8.23 -0.52 -9.43
N VAL A 30 -7.87 -1.19 -8.33
CA VAL A 30 -8.81 -1.56 -7.25
C VAL A 30 -8.44 -0.84 -5.97
N THR A 31 -9.43 -0.25 -5.31
CA THR A 31 -9.30 0.28 -3.95
C THR A 31 -9.88 -0.72 -2.96
N LEU A 32 -9.03 -1.33 -2.13
CA LEU A 32 -9.46 -2.29 -1.11
C LEU A 32 -10.02 -1.53 0.11
N THR A 33 -11.34 -1.60 0.29
CA THR A 33 -12.06 -0.92 1.38
C THR A 33 -12.76 -1.90 2.31
N THR A 34 -13.32 -2.97 1.75
CA THR A 34 -14.09 -3.99 2.46
C THR A 34 -13.67 -5.39 2.01
N SER A 35 -14.08 -6.40 2.77
CA SER A 35 -13.83 -7.79 2.40
C SER A 35 -14.50 -8.21 1.08
N LYS A 36 -15.51 -7.48 0.60
CA LYS A 36 -16.15 -7.73 -0.71
C LYS A 36 -15.17 -7.47 -1.86
N ASP A 37 -14.26 -6.52 -1.69
CA ASP A 37 -13.26 -6.15 -2.70
C ASP A 37 -12.13 -7.19 -2.82
N SER A 38 -12.07 -8.16 -1.90
CA SER A 38 -11.03 -9.20 -1.89
C SER A 38 -10.98 -10.01 -3.18
N LYS A 39 -12.14 -10.26 -3.79
CA LYS A 39 -12.23 -10.98 -5.07
C LYS A 39 -11.61 -10.18 -6.21
N LEU A 40 -11.82 -8.86 -6.20
CA LEU A 40 -11.22 -7.95 -7.18
C LEU A 40 -9.70 -7.93 -7.01
N VAL A 41 -9.20 -7.82 -5.78
CA VAL A 41 -7.74 -7.87 -5.51
C VAL A 41 -7.10 -9.18 -5.97
N ALA A 42 -7.79 -10.30 -5.81
CA ALA A 42 -7.31 -11.62 -6.22
C ALA A 42 -7.33 -11.85 -7.75
N ASP A 43 -8.09 -11.04 -8.49
CA ASP A 43 -8.18 -11.15 -9.95
C ASP A 43 -6.79 -10.93 -10.57
N LYS A 44 -6.38 -11.82 -11.48
CA LYS A 44 -5.10 -11.72 -12.20
C LYS A 44 -4.99 -10.44 -13.02
N GLN A 45 -6.10 -9.92 -13.53
CA GLN A 45 -6.15 -8.68 -14.32
C GLN A 45 -5.88 -7.43 -13.46
N THR A 46 -6.09 -7.49 -12.14
CA THR A 46 -5.77 -6.36 -11.26
C THR A 46 -4.27 -6.10 -11.22
N GLN A 47 -3.91 -4.91 -11.70
CA GLN A 47 -2.53 -4.44 -11.82
C GLN A 47 -2.14 -3.49 -10.69
N VAL A 48 -3.09 -2.68 -10.19
CA VAL A 48 -2.85 -1.71 -9.12
C VAL A 48 -3.87 -1.92 -8.00
N VAL A 49 -3.37 -2.03 -6.77
CA VAL A 49 -4.19 -2.10 -5.56
C VAL A 49 -3.85 -0.93 -4.67
N ILE A 50 -4.86 -0.17 -4.26
CA ILE A 50 -4.76 0.96 -3.34
C ILE A 50 -5.44 0.56 -2.03
N VAL A 51 -4.74 0.68 -0.91
CA VAL A 51 -5.24 0.23 0.40
C VAL A 51 -4.82 1.21 1.49
N SER A 52 -5.58 1.26 2.58
CA SER A 52 -5.14 2.03 3.75
C SER A 52 -4.33 1.19 4.73
N TYR A 53 -3.52 1.85 5.56
CA TYR A 53 -2.74 1.21 6.63
C TYR A 53 -3.59 0.25 7.48
N LYS A 54 -4.76 0.69 7.93
CA LYS A 54 -5.68 -0.13 8.75
C LYS A 54 -6.14 -1.39 8.03
N ILE A 55 -6.53 -1.26 6.76
CA ILE A 55 -7.04 -2.39 5.96
C ILE A 55 -5.92 -3.38 5.63
N THR A 56 -4.68 -2.88 5.46
CA THR A 56 -3.50 -3.71 5.16
C THR A 56 -3.28 -4.77 6.22
N SER A 57 -3.29 -4.39 7.51
CA SER A 57 -3.12 -5.34 8.62
C SER A 57 -4.17 -6.45 8.60
N MET A 58 -5.42 -6.13 8.23
CA MET A 58 -6.53 -7.09 8.20
C MET A 58 -6.48 -8.04 6.99
N HIS A 59 -5.90 -7.61 5.87
CA HIS A 59 -5.86 -8.37 4.62
C HIS A 59 -4.43 -8.75 4.21
N THR A 60 -3.53 -8.89 5.18
CA THR A 60 -2.11 -9.16 4.95
C THR A 60 -1.90 -10.38 4.06
N ASP A 61 -2.56 -11.50 4.33
CA ASP A 61 -2.37 -12.75 3.57
C ASP A 61 -2.87 -12.64 2.13
N LEU A 62 -4.02 -11.98 1.93
CA LEU A 62 -4.54 -11.67 0.60
C LEU A 62 -3.51 -10.84 -0.19
N LEU A 63 -3.02 -9.75 0.40
CA LEU A 63 -2.06 -8.87 -0.25
C LEU A 63 -0.73 -9.58 -0.55
N LYS A 64 -0.24 -10.45 0.35
CA LYS A 64 0.96 -11.27 0.12
C LYS A 64 0.77 -12.26 -1.03
N SER A 65 -0.37 -12.94 -1.08
CA SER A 65 -0.65 -13.94 -2.12
C SER A 65 -0.58 -13.38 -3.55
N LYS A 66 -0.86 -12.08 -3.71
CA LYS A 66 -0.83 -11.36 -4.99
C LYS A 66 0.59 -11.09 -5.51
N LYS A 67 1.64 -11.22 -4.67
CA LYS A 67 3.06 -11.07 -5.03
C LYS A 67 3.36 -9.80 -5.84
N PHE A 68 3.11 -8.64 -5.26
CA PHE A 68 3.36 -7.37 -5.91
C PHE A 68 4.85 -7.14 -6.21
N GLY A 69 5.19 -6.72 -7.43
CA GLY A 69 6.58 -6.37 -7.77
C GLY A 69 7.05 -5.03 -7.18
N VAL A 70 6.12 -4.10 -6.94
CA VAL A 70 6.39 -2.76 -6.39
C VAL A 70 5.40 -2.47 -5.26
N LEU A 71 5.93 -2.01 -4.13
CA LEU A 71 5.20 -1.48 -2.98
C LEU A 71 5.52 0.01 -2.82
N ILE A 72 4.48 0.85 -2.77
CA ILE A 72 4.58 2.27 -2.44
C ILE A 72 3.89 2.47 -1.10
N ILE A 73 4.58 3.14 -0.17
CA ILE A 73 4.06 3.50 1.15
C ILE A 73 4.05 5.02 1.24
N ASP A 74 2.85 5.60 1.15
CA ASP A 74 2.60 7.03 1.26
C ASP A 74 2.41 7.45 2.72
N GLU A 75 2.94 8.61 3.09
CA GLU A 75 3.06 9.07 4.47
C GLU A 75 3.68 8.02 5.40
N SER A 76 4.82 7.46 4.98
CA SER A 76 5.56 6.39 5.66
C SER A 76 5.93 6.70 7.12
N HIS A 77 5.89 7.96 7.55
CA HIS A 77 6.00 8.35 8.95
C HIS A 77 4.89 7.75 9.85
N TYR A 78 3.81 7.21 9.28
CA TYR A 78 2.82 6.41 10.01
C TYR A 78 3.37 5.05 10.48
N LEU A 79 4.52 4.59 9.98
CA LEU A 79 5.24 3.40 10.45
C LEU A 79 6.00 3.71 11.75
N LYS A 80 5.27 3.84 12.85
CA LYS A 80 5.82 4.34 14.12
C LYS A 80 6.78 3.40 14.86
N SER A 81 6.66 2.08 14.65
CA SER A 81 7.46 1.09 15.38
C SER A 81 7.48 -0.27 14.68
N HIS A 82 8.59 -0.99 14.78
CA HIS A 82 8.75 -2.35 14.25
C HIS A 82 7.76 -3.36 14.85
N LYS A 83 7.27 -3.12 16.08
CA LYS A 83 6.32 -4.02 16.75
C LYS A 83 4.87 -3.77 16.35
N ALA A 84 4.58 -2.66 15.68
CA ALA A 84 3.21 -2.36 15.29
C ALA A 84 2.75 -3.37 14.23
N GLN A 85 1.54 -3.90 14.40
CA GLN A 85 0.96 -4.92 13.52
C GLN A 85 1.00 -4.51 12.04
N CYS A 86 0.74 -3.22 11.76
CA CYS A 86 0.78 -2.67 10.41
C CYS A 86 2.19 -2.70 9.83
N THR A 87 3.21 -2.30 10.61
CA THR A 87 4.61 -2.36 10.21
C THR A 87 5.03 -3.80 9.93
N THR A 88 4.73 -4.75 10.82
CA THR A 88 5.05 -6.17 10.60
C THR A 88 4.37 -6.72 9.34
N ALA A 89 3.11 -6.38 9.11
CA ALA A 89 2.37 -6.76 7.91
C ALA A 89 3.04 -6.21 6.64
N LEU A 90 3.34 -4.91 6.61
CA LEU A 90 3.98 -4.24 5.48
C LEU A 90 5.39 -4.74 5.23
N VAL A 91 6.20 -4.98 6.27
CA VAL A 91 7.54 -5.59 6.14
C VAL A 91 7.43 -6.98 5.53
N SER A 92 6.43 -7.77 5.93
CA SER A 92 6.25 -9.12 5.37
C SER A 92 5.85 -9.12 3.89
N ILE A 93 5.11 -8.10 3.45
CA ILE A 93 4.77 -7.89 2.03
C ILE A 93 5.99 -7.35 1.28
N ALA A 94 6.67 -6.36 1.84
CA ALA A 94 7.84 -5.69 1.28
C ALA A 94 8.98 -6.67 0.93
N ARG A 95 9.19 -7.70 1.77
CA ARG A 95 10.18 -8.77 1.52
C ARG A 95 9.94 -9.57 0.25
N GLN A 96 8.71 -9.56 -0.29
CA GLN A 96 8.36 -10.23 -1.55
C GLN A 96 8.39 -9.29 -2.75
N CYS A 97 8.51 -7.98 -2.51
CA CYS A 97 8.54 -6.97 -3.56
C CYS A 97 9.97 -6.76 -4.07
N SER A 98 10.12 -6.60 -5.38
CA SER A 98 11.40 -6.24 -6.00
C SER A 98 11.80 -4.79 -5.70
N ARG A 99 10.82 -3.91 -5.45
CA ARG A 99 11.04 -2.49 -5.14
C ARG A 99 10.07 -2.02 -4.07
N VAL A 100 10.59 -1.24 -3.13
CA VAL A 100 9.81 -0.58 -2.07
C VAL A 100 10.15 0.90 -2.11
N VAL A 101 9.11 1.74 -2.20
CA VAL A 101 9.24 3.20 -2.22
C VAL A 101 8.52 3.75 -1.00
N LEU A 102 9.25 4.42 -0.12
CA LEU A 102 8.73 5.11 1.05
C LEU A 102 8.62 6.60 0.71
N LEU A 103 7.42 7.15 0.77
CA LEU A 103 7.14 8.57 0.55
C LEU A 103 6.78 9.20 1.90
N SER A 104 7.27 10.41 2.17
CA SER A 104 6.84 11.22 3.32
C SER A 104 7.07 12.69 3.00
N GLY A 105 6.07 13.53 3.26
CA GLY A 105 6.23 14.99 3.18
C GLY A 105 6.97 15.57 4.40
N THR A 106 7.06 14.82 5.49
CA THR A 106 7.67 15.20 6.76
C THR A 106 8.75 14.19 7.15
N PRO A 107 10.01 14.40 6.77
CA PRO A 107 11.09 13.47 7.12
C PRO A 107 11.53 13.58 8.60
N ALA A 108 11.16 14.67 9.28
CA ALA A 108 11.57 14.95 10.65
C ALA A 108 10.51 14.51 11.66
N LEU A 109 10.70 13.31 12.22
CA LEU A 109 10.02 12.89 13.44
C LEU A 109 10.91 13.28 14.63
N SER A 110 10.29 13.69 15.74
CA SER A 110 10.94 14.27 16.91
C SER A 110 11.91 13.34 17.65
N ARG A 111 12.07 12.09 17.20
CA ARG A 111 12.97 11.08 17.77
C ARG A 111 13.77 10.35 16.68
N PRO A 112 15.12 10.22 16.81
CA PRO A 112 15.96 9.54 15.83
C PRO A 112 15.60 8.07 15.54
N ALA A 113 14.96 7.37 16.49
CA ALA A 113 14.57 5.97 16.34
C ALA A 113 13.54 5.72 15.22
N GLU A 114 12.79 6.75 14.83
CA GLU A 114 11.76 6.66 13.80
C GLU A 114 12.35 6.66 12.37
N LEU A 115 13.65 6.96 12.21
CA LEU A 115 14.39 6.85 10.95
C LEU A 115 14.94 5.43 10.68
N TYR A 116 15.08 4.62 11.73
CA TYR A 116 15.68 3.28 11.66
C TYR A 116 14.64 2.14 11.84
N THR A 117 13.35 2.50 11.83
CA THR A 117 12.21 1.56 11.98
C THR A 117 11.88 0.86 10.66
#